data_AF-G5QPB9-F1
#
_entry.id   AF-G5QPB9-F1
#
_cell.length_a   1.000
_cell.length_b   1.000
_cell.length_c   1.000
_cell.angle_alpha   90.00
_cell.angle_beta   90.00
_cell.angle_gamma   90.00
#
_symmetry.space_group_name_H-M   'P 1'
#
loop_
_entity.id
_entity.type
_entity.pdbx_description
1 polymer ?
#
loop_
_entity_poly.entity_id
_entity_poly.type
_entity_poly.pdbx_seq_one_letter_code
_entity_poly.pdbx_strand_id
1 'polypeptide(L)'
;LAPVLADSPIRLNLQVEDETRTQERLRRGEVVGAVSIQHQALPSCLVDKLGALDYLFVASKPFAERYFPNGVTRSSLLKAPAVAFDHLDDMHQAFLQQNFDLPPGSVPCHIVNSSEAFVQLARQGTTCCMIPHLQIEKELESGELIKVDQLNAWFARRVDQLNAWFATAPDALLAPLCPGKPDDAQSDRRATGVRAQGAASGLASL
;
A
#
# COMPACT_ATOMS: atom_id res chain seq x y z
N LEU A 1 -10.66 -8.15 -3.25
CA LEU A 1 -9.88 -9.41 -3.37
C LEU A 1 -10.76 -10.65 -3.55
N ALA A 2 -11.82 -10.81 -2.75
CA ALA A 2 -12.72 -11.97 -2.80
C ALA A 2 -13.17 -12.44 -4.21
N PRO A 3 -13.63 -11.57 -5.14
CA PRO A 3 -14.04 -12.03 -6.48
C PRO A 3 -12.88 -12.61 -7.30
N VAL A 4 -11.72 -11.96 -7.30
CA VAL A 4 -10.55 -12.42 -8.07
C VAL A 4 -10.02 -13.77 -7.55
N LEU A 5 -10.03 -13.96 -6.22
CA LEU A 5 -9.57 -15.21 -5.60
C LEU A 5 -10.60 -16.35 -5.74
N ALA A 6 -11.88 -16.02 -5.88
CA ALA A 6 -12.94 -17.00 -6.10
C ALA A 6 -12.92 -17.52 -7.55
N ASP A 7 -12.61 -16.64 -8.51
CA ASP A 7 -12.69 -16.95 -9.94
C ASP A 7 -11.38 -17.52 -10.52
N SER A 8 -10.28 -17.53 -9.77
CA SER A 8 -8.99 -18.04 -10.25
C SER A 8 -8.11 -18.58 -9.12
N PRO A 9 -7.45 -19.74 -9.30
CA PRO A 9 -6.55 -20.33 -8.32
C PRO A 9 -5.19 -19.60 -8.33
N ILE A 10 -5.17 -18.33 -7.93
CA ILE A 10 -3.97 -17.51 -7.83
C ILE A 10 -3.48 -17.45 -6.38
N ARG A 11 -2.15 -17.54 -6.19
CA ARG A 11 -1.51 -17.32 -4.89
C ARG A 11 -1.06 -15.87 -4.79
N LEU A 12 -1.58 -15.14 -3.80
CA LEU A 12 -1.10 -13.80 -3.47
C LEU A 12 -0.06 -13.87 -2.34
N ASN A 13 1.03 -13.15 -2.52
CA ASN A 13 2.00 -12.88 -1.46
C ASN A 13 2.04 -11.37 -1.22
N LEU A 14 1.34 -10.91 -0.19
CA LEU A 14 1.26 -9.49 0.17
C LEU A 14 2.35 -9.17 1.20
N GLN A 15 3.10 -8.11 0.93
CA GLN A 15 4.16 -7.63 1.81
C GLN A 15 3.82 -6.20 2.22
N VAL A 16 3.86 -5.93 3.53
CA VAL A 16 3.62 -4.60 4.10
C VAL A 16 4.97 -3.96 4.36
N GLU A 17 5.18 -2.80 3.77
CA GLU A 17 6.38 -1.97 3.90
C GLU A 17 5.96 -0.51 3.94
N ASP A 18 6.84 0.33 4.47
CA ASP A 18 6.69 1.79 4.42
C ASP A 18 6.59 2.29 2.96
N GLU A 19 5.72 3.27 2.72
CA GLU A 19 5.37 3.75 1.38
C GLU A 19 6.56 4.34 0.60
N THR A 20 7.65 4.74 1.29
CA THR A 20 8.89 5.21 0.67
C THR A 20 9.76 4.06 0.15
N ARG A 21 9.55 2.83 0.62
CA ARG A 21 10.44 1.67 0.39
C ARG A 21 9.87 0.64 -0.55
N THR A 22 8.56 0.66 -0.81
CA THR A 22 7.89 -0.29 -1.70
C THR A 22 8.42 -0.24 -3.14
N GLN A 23 8.83 0.93 -3.64
CA GLN A 23 9.39 1.07 -4.99
C GLN A 23 10.72 0.31 -5.16
N GLU A 24 11.56 0.24 -4.13
CA GLU A 24 12.86 -0.45 -4.23
C GLU A 24 12.70 -1.96 -4.37
N ARG A 25 11.69 -2.55 -3.74
CA ARG A 25 11.36 -3.97 -3.93
C ARG A 25 10.90 -4.28 -5.34
N LEU A 26 10.13 -3.36 -5.94
CA LEU A 26 9.75 -3.45 -7.36
C LEU A 26 10.98 -3.35 -8.26
N ARG A 27 11.89 -2.41 -8.00
CA ARG A 27 13.16 -2.26 -8.73
C ARG A 27 14.01 -3.53 -8.69
N ARG A 28 14.01 -4.25 -7.56
CA ARG A 28 14.73 -5.53 -7.38
C ARG A 28 14.01 -6.74 -7.99
N GLY A 29 12.79 -6.58 -8.47
CA GLY A 29 11.99 -7.68 -9.03
C GLY A 29 11.45 -8.64 -7.96
N GLU A 30 11.39 -8.23 -6.68
CA GLU A 30 10.87 -9.05 -5.59
C GLU A 30 9.34 -9.11 -5.56
N VAL A 31 8.69 -8.11 -6.19
CA VAL A 31 7.24 -7.98 -6.30
C VAL A 31 6.87 -7.60 -7.74
N VAL A 32 5.66 -7.97 -8.17
CA VAL A 32 5.13 -7.62 -9.51
C VAL A 32 4.36 -6.30 -9.54
N GLY A 33 4.02 -5.77 -8.37
CA GLY A 33 3.44 -4.46 -8.21
C GLY A 33 3.61 -3.91 -6.80
N ALA A 34 3.49 -2.60 -6.66
CA ALA A 34 3.70 -1.88 -5.41
C ALA A 34 2.77 -0.66 -5.33
N VAL A 35 2.33 -0.32 -4.12
CA VAL A 35 1.69 0.98 -3.84
C VAL A 35 2.74 1.87 -3.19
N SER A 36 2.97 3.07 -3.73
CA SER A 36 4.01 3.99 -3.24
C SER A 36 3.58 5.45 -3.38
N ILE A 37 4.18 6.31 -2.57
CA ILE A 37 4.03 7.77 -2.62
C ILE A 37 5.02 8.45 -3.58
N GLN A 38 5.96 7.70 -4.14
CA GLN A 38 6.96 8.25 -5.06
C GLN A 38 6.32 8.62 -6.40
N HIS A 39 6.71 9.77 -6.95
CA HIS A 39 6.18 10.31 -8.21
C HIS A 39 6.96 9.84 -9.44
N GLN A 40 8.24 9.50 -9.28
CA GLN A 40 9.11 9.21 -10.41
C GLN A 40 8.98 7.77 -10.88
N ALA A 41 8.76 7.59 -12.19
CA ALA A 41 8.61 6.29 -12.76
C ALA A 41 9.90 5.47 -12.85
N LEU A 42 9.83 4.22 -12.38
CA LEU A 42 10.85 3.23 -12.70
C LEU A 42 10.79 2.92 -14.21
N PRO A 43 11.94 2.69 -14.86
CA PRO A 43 11.97 2.18 -16.22
C PRO A 43 11.16 0.89 -16.32
N SER A 44 10.36 0.76 -17.39
CA SER A 44 9.55 -0.43 -17.66
C SER A 44 8.49 -0.75 -16.58
N CYS A 45 7.98 0.28 -15.89
CA CYS A 45 6.82 0.15 -15.01
C CYS A 45 5.67 1.04 -15.50
N LEU A 46 4.45 0.53 -15.38
CA LEU A 46 3.23 1.33 -15.53
C LEU A 46 2.85 1.93 -14.18
N VAL A 47 2.26 3.12 -14.22
CA VAL A 47 1.93 3.92 -13.04
C VAL A 47 0.50 4.41 -13.15
N ASP A 48 -0.32 4.02 -12.19
CA ASP A 48 -1.69 4.51 -12.06
C ASP A 48 -1.83 5.33 -10.78
N LYS A 49 -2.36 6.55 -10.91
CA LYS A 49 -2.67 7.39 -9.75
C LYS A 49 -3.88 6.82 -9.01
N LEU A 50 -3.70 6.46 -7.74
CA LEU A 50 -4.77 5.93 -6.89
C LEU A 50 -5.54 7.01 -6.15
N GLY A 51 -4.87 8.13 -5.83
CA GLY A 51 -5.50 9.22 -5.10
C GLY A 51 -4.56 9.84 -4.08
N ALA A 52 -5.15 10.28 -2.97
CA ALA A 52 -4.51 11.04 -1.90
C ALA A 52 -4.97 10.49 -0.55
N LEU A 53 -4.05 10.27 0.39
CA LEU A 53 -4.38 9.97 1.79
C LEU A 53 -4.18 11.21 2.65
N ASP A 54 -5.25 11.61 3.34
CA ASP A 54 -5.23 12.68 4.35
C ASP A 54 -4.86 12.11 5.72
N TYR A 55 -3.71 12.53 6.27
CA TYR A 55 -3.32 12.17 7.64
C TYR A 55 -3.82 13.23 8.63
N LEU A 56 -4.23 12.78 9.82
CA LEU A 56 -4.71 13.62 10.91
C LEU A 56 -3.88 13.38 12.17
N PHE A 57 -3.55 14.46 12.89
CA PHE A 57 -2.93 14.35 14.20
C PHE A 57 -3.99 14.17 15.29
N VAL A 58 -4.05 12.96 15.85
CA VAL A 58 -5.13 12.52 16.74
C VAL A 58 -4.63 11.95 18.06
N ALA A 59 -5.50 12.00 19.07
CA ALA A 59 -5.35 11.32 20.34
C ALA A 59 -6.71 11.09 20.98
N SER A 60 -6.77 10.25 22.02
CA SER A 60 -7.95 10.20 22.87
C SER A 60 -8.17 11.52 23.62
N LYS A 61 -9.42 11.79 23.97
CA LYS A 61 -9.79 12.98 24.74
C LYS A 61 -9.05 13.10 26.09
N PRO A 62 -8.95 12.06 26.94
CA PRO A 62 -8.21 12.16 28.20
C PRO A 62 -6.72 12.46 28.01
N PHE A 63 -6.11 11.92 26.96
CA PHE A 63 -4.71 12.21 26.63
C PHE A 63 -4.54 13.67 26.21
N ALA A 64 -5.44 14.17 25.36
CA ALA A 64 -5.41 15.55 24.91
C ALA A 64 -5.59 16.55 26.07
N GLU A 65 -6.51 16.28 27.00
CA GLU A 65 -6.70 17.12 28.19
C GLU A 65 -5.47 17.13 29.11
N ARG A 66 -4.76 16.00 29.20
CA ARG A 66 -3.55 15.87 30.03
C ARG A 66 -2.33 16.58 29.44
N TYR A 67 -2.06 16.38 28.15
CA TYR A 67 -0.83 16.86 27.51
C TYR A 67 -1.01 18.16 26.73
N PHE A 68 -2.22 18.44 26.24
CA PHE A 68 -2.56 19.59 25.41
C PHE A 68 -3.73 20.42 25.98
N PRO A 69 -3.77 20.75 27.30
CA PRO A 69 -4.88 21.50 27.89
C PRO A 69 -5.05 22.90 27.28
N ASN A 70 -3.95 23.49 26.79
CA ASN A 70 -3.92 24.80 26.15
C ASN A 70 -3.65 24.70 24.64
N GLY A 71 -3.94 23.53 24.05
CA GLY A 71 -3.62 23.23 22.66
C GLY A 71 -2.21 22.70 22.43
N VAL A 72 -1.89 22.40 21.17
CA VAL A 72 -0.59 21.85 20.76
C VAL A 72 0.44 22.98 20.68
N THR A 73 1.40 22.94 21.60
CA THR A 73 2.55 23.84 21.66
C THR A 73 3.85 23.04 21.60
N ARG A 74 4.95 23.73 21.28
CA ARG A 74 6.30 23.15 21.31
C ARG A 74 6.61 22.48 22.66
N SER A 75 6.27 23.14 23.76
CA SER A 75 6.55 22.64 25.12
C SER A 75 5.69 21.43 25.51
N SER A 76 4.45 21.34 25.02
CA SER A 76 3.61 20.15 25.22
C SER A 76 4.09 18.96 24.39
N LEU A 77 4.53 19.19 23.15
CA LEU A 77 5.04 18.13 22.27
C LEU A 77 6.31 17.48 22.81
N LEU A 78 7.21 18.27 23.42
CA LEU A 78 8.41 17.75 24.09
C LEU A 78 8.11 16.78 25.25
N LYS A 79 6.86 16.76 25.77
CA LYS A 79 6.44 15.92 26.90
C LYS A 79 5.47 14.82 26.51
N ALA A 80 4.73 15.02 25.41
CA ALA A 80 3.70 14.10 24.96
C ALA A 80 4.31 12.89 24.24
N PRO A 81 4.05 11.65 24.69
CA PRO A 81 4.44 10.47 23.95
C PRO A 81 3.75 10.38 22.59
N ALA A 82 4.53 10.22 21.53
CA ALA A 82 4.06 10.02 20.17
C ALA A 82 4.38 8.61 19.67
N VAL A 83 3.84 8.22 18.51
CA VAL A 83 4.17 6.97 17.82
C VAL A 83 4.61 7.27 16.40
N ALA A 84 5.67 6.60 15.95
CA ALA A 84 6.17 6.59 14.58
C ALA A 84 6.30 5.14 14.09
N PHE A 85 6.26 4.94 12.78
CA PHE A 85 6.22 3.59 12.21
C PHE A 85 7.60 2.93 12.25
N ASP A 86 8.63 3.69 11.92
CA ASP A 86 10.02 3.30 12.05
C ASP A 86 10.91 4.51 12.43
N HIS A 87 12.22 4.28 12.55
CA HIS A 87 13.18 5.33 12.88
C HIS A 87 13.44 6.32 11.73
N LEU A 88 13.02 5.96 10.52
CA LEU A 88 13.17 6.70 9.27
C LEU A 88 11.86 7.35 8.85
N ASP A 89 10.84 7.32 9.72
CA ASP A 89 9.54 7.92 9.50
C ASP A 89 9.67 9.44 9.49
N ASP A 90 10.10 9.93 8.34
CA ASP A 90 10.30 11.33 8.01
C ASP A 90 8.97 12.09 8.12
N MET A 91 7.82 11.42 8.02
CA MET A 91 6.50 12.05 8.08
C MET A 91 6.29 12.71 9.45
N HIS A 92 6.48 11.95 10.53
CA HIS A 92 6.28 12.47 11.88
C HIS A 92 7.31 13.56 12.21
N GLN A 93 8.55 13.39 11.79
CA GLN A 93 9.63 14.35 12.04
C GLN A 93 9.45 15.65 11.24
N ALA A 94 9.12 15.56 9.95
CA ALA A 94 8.88 16.72 9.09
C ALA A 94 7.68 17.52 9.58
N PHE A 95 6.61 16.87 10.05
CA PHE A 95 5.46 17.56 10.63
C PHE A 95 5.85 18.37 11.88
N LEU A 96 6.62 17.77 12.80
CA LEU A 96 7.09 18.46 14.01
C LEU A 96 8.04 19.61 13.69
N GLN A 97 8.93 19.43 12.72
CA GLN A 97 9.87 20.47 12.30
C GLN A 97 9.15 21.65 11.61
N GLN A 98 8.26 21.37 10.65
CA GLN A 98 7.59 22.40 9.86
C GLN A 98 6.59 23.21 10.68
N ASN A 99 5.87 22.57 11.60
CA ASN A 99 4.81 23.24 12.36
C ASN A 99 5.29 23.80 13.70
N PHE A 100 6.34 23.24 14.29
CA PHE A 100 6.75 23.56 15.67
C PHE A 100 8.26 23.84 15.84
N ASP A 101 9.04 23.81 14.75
CA ASP A 101 10.50 24.00 14.76
C ASP A 101 11.19 23.09 15.80
N LEU A 102 10.75 21.83 15.80
CA LEU A 102 11.29 20.76 16.63
C LEU A 102 12.17 19.84 15.79
N PRO A 103 13.47 19.70 16.10
CA PRO A 103 14.33 18.80 15.37
C PRO A 103 13.96 17.33 15.64
N PRO A 104 14.32 16.40 14.74
CA PRO A 104 14.20 14.96 14.95
C PRO A 104 14.70 14.50 16.32
N GLY A 105 13.96 13.58 16.95
CA GLY A 105 14.33 13.01 18.26
C GLY A 105 14.04 13.91 19.46
N SER A 106 13.46 15.09 19.28
CA SER A 106 13.10 15.99 20.40
C SER A 106 11.88 15.54 21.19
N VAL A 107 11.02 14.71 20.59
CA VAL A 107 9.74 14.26 21.15
C VAL A 107 9.87 12.80 21.57
N PRO A 108 9.38 12.41 22.77
CA PRO A 108 9.32 11.01 23.17
C PRO A 108 8.49 10.21 22.16
N CYS A 109 9.11 9.26 21.46
CA CYS A 109 8.45 8.58 20.34
C CYS A 109 8.63 7.06 20.46
N HIS A 110 7.53 6.33 20.41
CA HIS A 110 7.51 4.88 20.31
C HIS A 110 7.58 4.45 18.85
N ILE A 111 8.37 3.41 18.56
CA ILE A 111 8.43 2.81 17.23
C ILE A 111 7.54 1.58 17.19
N VAL A 112 6.56 1.58 16.28
CA VAL A 112 5.58 0.51 16.14
C VAL A 112 5.36 0.22 14.65
N ASN A 113 5.78 -0.96 14.19
CA ASN A 113 5.67 -1.33 12.76
C ASN A 113 4.27 -1.88 12.40
N SER A 114 3.20 -1.20 12.82
CA SER A 114 1.82 -1.58 12.52
C SER A 114 0.90 -0.37 12.58
N SER A 115 0.31 0.00 11.43
CA SER A 115 -0.66 1.09 11.34
C SER A 115 -1.93 0.79 12.13
N GLU A 116 -2.32 -0.49 12.27
CA GLU A 116 -3.48 -0.90 13.07
C GLU A 116 -3.23 -0.69 14.58
N ALA A 117 -2.01 -0.95 15.03
CA ALA A 117 -1.61 -0.73 16.41
C ALA A 117 -1.63 0.76 16.79
N PHE A 118 -1.40 1.69 15.85
CA PHE A 118 -1.47 3.13 16.11
C PHE A 118 -2.84 3.55 16.60
N VAL A 119 -3.89 3.06 15.92
CA VAL A 119 -5.27 3.35 16.29
C VAL A 119 -5.54 2.87 17.72
N GLN A 120 -5.09 1.66 18.06
CA GLN A 120 -5.29 1.12 19.40
C GLN A 120 -4.53 1.91 20.48
N LEU A 121 -3.28 2.29 20.23
CA LEU A 121 -2.48 3.11 21.16
C LEU A 121 -3.09 4.50 21.37
N ALA A 122 -3.55 5.13 20.30
CA ALA A 122 -4.25 6.42 20.38
C ALA A 122 -5.54 6.29 21.19
N ARG A 123 -6.33 5.23 20.97
CA ARG A 123 -7.60 4.95 21.68
C ARG A 123 -7.40 4.65 23.16
N GLN A 124 -6.34 3.93 23.51
CA GLN A 124 -5.96 3.65 24.90
C GLN A 124 -5.49 4.91 25.65
N GLY A 125 -5.26 6.01 24.93
CA GLY A 125 -4.87 7.29 25.53
C GLY A 125 -3.47 7.29 26.10
N THR A 126 -2.58 6.49 25.52
CA THR A 126 -1.17 6.46 25.90
C THR A 126 -0.31 7.38 25.05
N THR A 127 -0.76 7.70 23.83
CA THR A 127 0.04 8.41 22.83
C THR A 127 -0.81 9.32 21.93
N CYS A 128 -0.17 10.27 21.26
CA CYS A 128 -0.68 10.92 20.05
C CYS A 128 -0.05 10.30 18.79
N CYS A 129 -0.79 10.32 17.69
CA CYS A 129 -0.37 9.67 16.44
C CYS A 129 -0.82 10.48 15.22
N MET A 130 -0.05 10.40 14.13
CA MET A 130 -0.53 10.75 12.79
C MET A 130 -1.14 9.50 12.16
N ILE A 131 -2.44 9.56 11.83
CA ILE A 131 -3.19 8.41 11.30
C ILE A 131 -4.00 8.84 10.06
N PRO A 132 -4.06 8.03 8.98
CA PRO A 132 -4.93 8.31 7.84
C PRO A 132 -6.38 8.45 8.27
N HIS A 133 -7.06 9.50 7.79
CA HIS A 133 -8.47 9.77 8.11
C HIS A 133 -9.36 8.56 7.85
N LEU A 134 -9.15 7.89 6.71
CA LEU A 134 -9.89 6.70 6.27
C LEU A 134 -9.84 5.55 7.30
N GLN A 135 -8.77 5.47 8.09
CA GLN A 135 -8.59 4.40 9.08
C GLN A 135 -9.32 4.67 10.40
N ILE A 136 -9.68 5.93 10.69
CA ILE A 136 -10.22 6.38 11.98
C ILE A 136 -11.56 7.10 11.87
N GLU A 137 -12.27 6.97 10.75
CA GLU A 137 -13.57 7.64 10.55
C GLU A 137 -14.54 7.32 11.70
N LYS A 138 -14.64 6.04 12.07
CA LYS A 138 -15.55 5.57 13.14
C LYS A 138 -15.15 6.10 14.51
N GLU A 139 -13.87 6.12 14.81
CA GLU A 139 -13.31 6.59 16.08
C GLU A 139 -13.48 8.11 16.23
N LEU A 140 -13.42 8.86 15.12
CA LEU A 140 -13.72 10.28 15.11
C LEU A 140 -15.21 10.56 15.27
N GLU A 141 -16.08 9.79 14.59
CA GLU A 141 -17.55 9.92 14.69
C GLU A 141 -18.07 9.59 16.08
N SER A 142 -17.51 8.56 16.71
CA SER A 142 -17.85 8.16 18.09
C SER A 142 -17.23 9.08 19.15
N GLY A 143 -16.24 9.90 18.78
CA GLY A 143 -15.50 10.77 19.69
C GLY A 143 -14.49 10.03 20.58
N GLU A 144 -14.21 8.76 20.30
CA GLU A 144 -13.13 8.01 20.95
C GLU A 144 -11.76 8.64 20.67
N LEU A 145 -11.58 9.11 19.44
CA LEU A 145 -10.43 9.91 19.02
C LEU A 145 -10.88 11.33 18.67
N ILE A 146 -10.03 12.29 18.99
CA ILE A 146 -10.22 13.68 18.61
C ILE A 146 -9.00 14.18 17.84
N LYS A 147 -9.24 15.13 16.94
CA LYS A 147 -8.18 15.91 16.31
C LYS A 147 -7.57 16.80 17.38
N VAL A 148 -6.27 16.65 17.61
CA VAL A 148 -5.55 17.42 18.64
C VAL A 148 -5.04 18.73 18.06
N ASP A 149 -4.74 18.76 16.77
CA ASP A 149 -4.36 20.01 16.14
C ASP A 149 -5.58 20.95 16.02
N GLN A 150 -5.35 22.19 16.45
CA GLN A 150 -6.13 23.35 15.99
C GLN A 150 -5.35 24.05 14.86
N LEU A 151 -4.54 23.31 14.10
CA LEU A 151 -3.76 23.88 13.02
C LEU A 151 -4.72 24.20 11.87
N ASN A 152 -4.38 25.24 11.12
CA ASN A 152 -5.12 25.60 9.93
C ASN A 152 -5.20 24.36 9.02
N ALA A 153 -6.37 24.06 8.44
CA ALA A 153 -6.63 22.83 7.68
C ALA A 153 -5.63 22.53 6.54
N TRP A 154 -4.85 23.53 6.12
CA TRP A 154 -3.74 23.43 5.16
C TRP A 154 -2.44 22.83 5.73
N PHE A 155 -2.17 22.98 7.02
CA PHE A 155 -1.01 22.41 7.73
C PHE A 155 -1.34 21.08 8.42
N ALA A 156 -2.60 20.89 8.80
CA ALA A 156 -3.13 19.70 9.48
C ALA A 156 -3.23 18.46 8.59
N ARG A 157 -3.14 18.62 7.26
CA ARG A 157 -3.30 17.54 6.29
C ARG A 157 -2.04 17.37 5.49
N ARG A 158 -1.34 16.26 5.73
CA ARG A 158 -0.45 15.73 4.72
C ARG A 158 -1.28 14.89 3.76
N VAL A 159 -1.17 15.22 2.48
CA VAL A 159 -1.74 14.48 1.36
C VAL A 159 -0.63 13.68 0.74
N ASP A 160 -0.61 12.38 0.99
CA ASP A 160 0.30 11.49 0.29
C ASP A 160 -0.38 10.97 -0.98
N GLN A 161 0.19 11.33 -2.14
CA GLN A 161 -0.33 10.88 -3.42
C GLN A 161 0.08 9.42 -3.64
N LEU A 162 -0.89 8.52 -3.55
CA LEU A 162 -0.65 7.10 -3.80
C LEU A 162 -0.65 6.83 -5.31
N ASN A 163 0.37 6.08 -5.74
CA ASN A 163 0.49 5.55 -7.08
C ASN A 163 0.63 4.02 -7.00
N ALA A 164 -0.12 3.31 -7.84
CA ALA A 164 0.05 1.89 -8.08
C ALA A 164 1.08 1.69 -9.19
N TRP A 165 2.04 0.82 -8.92
CA TRP A 165 3.13 0.48 -9.80
C TRP A 165 2.99 -0.95 -10.24
N PHE A 166 3.12 -1.22 -11.54
CA PHE A 166 3.12 -2.57 -12.07
C PHE A 166 4.32 -2.76 -12.97
N ALA A 167 5.06 -3.85 -12.77
CA ALA A 167 6.09 -4.26 -13.71
C ALA A 167 5.43 -4.63 -15.04
N THR A 168 5.89 -4.06 -16.15
CA THR A 168 5.47 -4.57 -17.46
C THR A 168 6.16 -5.91 -17.67
N ALA A 169 5.38 -6.98 -17.77
CA ALA A 169 5.90 -8.24 -18.28
C ALA A 169 6.42 -8.00 -19.71
N PRO A 170 7.60 -8.53 -20.09
CA PRO A 170 7.89 -8.68 -21.52
C PRO A 170 6.77 -9.54 -22.13
N ASP A 171 6.30 -9.19 -23.33
CA ASP A 171 5.14 -9.80 -24.02
C ASP A 171 5.09 -11.35 -23.98
N ALA A 172 6.22 -12.01 -23.76
CA ALA A 172 6.35 -13.46 -23.63
C ALA A 172 5.66 -14.09 -22.40
N LEU A 173 5.35 -13.34 -21.33
CA LEU A 173 4.70 -13.88 -20.12
C LEU A 173 3.16 -13.70 -20.11
N LEU A 174 2.60 -12.98 -21.09
CA LEU A 174 1.16 -12.80 -21.29
C LEU A 174 0.61 -13.72 -22.40
N ALA A 175 1.29 -14.83 -22.71
CA ALA A 175 0.67 -15.89 -23.51
C ALA A 175 -0.56 -16.40 -22.73
N PRO A 176 -1.75 -16.50 -23.36
CA PRO A 176 -2.94 -16.94 -22.66
C PRO A 176 -2.67 -18.35 -22.13
N LEU A 177 -2.88 -18.53 -20.83
CA LEU A 177 -3.14 -19.85 -20.23
C LEU A 177 -4.47 -20.35 -20.82
N CYS A 178 -4.48 -20.70 -22.10
CA CYS A 178 -5.57 -21.41 -22.73
C CYS A 178 -5.63 -22.78 -22.05
N PRO A 179 -6.72 -23.15 -21.38
CA PRO A 179 -6.91 -24.53 -20.98
C PRO A 179 -6.92 -25.38 -22.25
N GLY A 180 -6.02 -26.36 -22.30
CA GLY A 180 -5.99 -27.36 -23.36
C GLY A 180 -7.38 -27.96 -23.52
N LYS A 181 -7.81 -28.14 -24.78
CA LYS A 181 -9.03 -28.88 -25.11
C LYS A 181 -9.08 -30.19 -24.32
N PRO A 182 -10.23 -30.60 -23.79
CA PRO A 182 -10.35 -31.91 -23.18
C PRO A 182 -10.12 -32.99 -24.24
N ASP A 183 -9.32 -34.00 -23.87
CA ASP A 183 -9.14 -35.25 -24.61
C ASP A 183 -10.50 -35.95 -24.76
N ASP A 184 -11.06 -35.93 -25.97
CA ASP A 184 -12.17 -36.81 -26.35
C ASP A 184 -11.64 -38.23 -26.55
N ALA A 185 -11.67 -39.03 -25.50
CA ALA A 185 -11.50 -40.48 -25.57
C ALA A 185 -12.85 -41.17 -25.35
N GLN A 186 -13.59 -41.45 -26.44
CA GLN A 186 -14.53 -42.57 -26.46
C GLN A 186 -14.70 -43.21 -27.84
N SER A 187 -13.89 -44.25 -28.04
CA SER A 187 -14.15 -45.53 -28.71
C SER A 187 -15.39 -45.71 -29.63
N ASP A 188 -15.10 -46.15 -30.86
CA ASP A 188 -15.50 -47.43 -31.47
C ASP A 188 -16.46 -47.43 -32.68
N ARG A 189 -15.98 -48.16 -33.71
CA ARG A 189 -16.64 -48.77 -34.91
C ARG A 189 -17.26 -47.86 -35.97
N ARG A 190 -16.63 -47.85 -37.15
CA ARG A 190 -16.95 -48.81 -38.24
C ARG A 190 -15.93 -48.71 -39.39
N ALA A 191 -15.71 -49.88 -39.95
CA ALA A 191 -14.72 -50.21 -40.97
C ALA A 191 -15.02 -49.66 -42.38
N THR A 192 -14.05 -49.91 -43.25
CA THR A 192 -14.08 -50.10 -44.72
C THR A 192 -13.95 -48.90 -45.67
N GLY A 193 -12.94 -48.98 -46.56
CA GLY A 193 -12.81 -48.21 -47.81
C GLY A 193 -11.43 -47.56 -48.03
N VAL A 194 -10.36 -48.31 -48.34
CA VAL A 194 -9.76 -48.50 -49.70
C VAL A 194 -9.08 -47.25 -50.30
N ARG A 195 -7.74 -47.35 -50.48
CA ARG A 195 -6.78 -46.87 -51.54
C ARG A 195 -7.17 -45.63 -52.41
N ALA A 196 -6.29 -44.72 -52.87
CA ALA A 196 -4.90 -44.82 -53.33
C ALA A 196 -4.24 -43.42 -53.55
N GLN A 197 -2.88 -43.40 -53.49
CA GLN A 197 -1.90 -42.75 -54.40
C GLN A 197 -1.90 -41.24 -54.78
N GLY A 198 -0.68 -40.66 -54.73
CA GLY A 198 -0.20 -39.50 -55.51
C GLY A 198 0.68 -38.56 -54.66
N ALA A 199 1.99 -38.77 -54.50
CA ALA A 199 3.14 -38.47 -55.40
C ALA A 199 3.58 -36.99 -55.44
N ALA A 200 4.88 -36.78 -55.09
CA ALA A 200 5.81 -35.70 -55.50
C ALA A 200 5.47 -34.26 -55.06
N SER A 201 6.36 -33.30 -54.79
CA SER A 201 7.83 -33.12 -54.82
C SER A 201 8.06 -31.65 -54.42
N GLY A 202 9.23 -31.27 -53.88
CA GLY A 202 9.69 -29.87 -54.00
C GLY A 202 10.52 -29.33 -52.83
N LEU A 203 11.85 -29.46 -52.97
CA LEU A 203 12.88 -28.67 -52.29
C LEU A 203 13.07 -27.31 -52.98
N ALA A 204 13.29 -26.24 -52.21
CA ALA A 204 14.13 -25.04 -52.47
C ALA A 204 13.86 -24.02 -51.35
N SER A 205 14.78 -23.68 -50.44
CA SER A 205 16.02 -22.89 -50.57
C SER A 205 15.80 -21.43 -51.02
N LEU A 206 15.76 -20.52 -50.04
CA LEU A 206 16.72 -19.41 -49.83
C LEU A 206 16.45 -18.73 -48.49
#